data_AF-A0A9D8DDG0-F1
#
_entry.id   AF-A0A9D8DDG0-F1
#
_cell.length_a   1.000
_cell.length_b   1.000
_cell.length_c   1.000
_cell.angle_alpha   90.00
_cell.angle_beta   90.00
_cell.angle_gamma   90.00
#
_symmetry.space_group_name_H-M   'P 1'
#
loop_
_entity.id
_entity.type
_entity.pdbx_description
1 polymer ?
#
loop_
_entity_poly.entity_id
_entity_poly.type
_entity_poly.pdbx_seq_one_letter_code
_entity_poly.pdbx_strand_id
1 'polypeptide(L)'
;MELLLAIVLLALVAAFVSGPLRRSAAADEADPAEAERAELEARKQAKYREIRDAEADRASGKLDEADFGRINRELRAEAVEILKRIDRIEKRV
;
A
#
# COMPACT_ATOMS: atom_id res chain seq x y z
N MET A 1 36.96 -22.88 -11.78
CA MET A 1 36.21 -21.94 -12.66
C MET A 1 34.76 -21.80 -12.22
N GLU A 2 34.06 -22.91 -11.91
CA GLU A 2 32.64 -22.89 -11.50
C GLU A 2 32.39 -22.14 -10.17
N LEU A 3 33.24 -22.33 -9.16
CA LEU A 3 33.12 -21.62 -7.87
C LEU A 3 33.27 -20.09 -8.03
N LEU A 4 34.18 -19.65 -8.92
CA LEU A 4 34.38 -18.25 -9.25
C LEU A 4 33.14 -17.65 -9.94
N LEU A 5 32.55 -18.39 -10.88
CA LEU A 5 31.30 -18.00 -11.52
C LEU A 5 30.14 -17.93 -10.53
N ALA A 6 30.03 -18.88 -9.60
CA ALA A 6 29.02 -18.87 -8.56
C ALA A 6 29.17 -17.64 -7.65
N ILE A 7 30.39 -17.29 -7.24
CA ILE A 7 30.67 -16.10 -6.41
C ILE A 7 30.33 -14.81 -7.17
N VAL A 8 30.72 -14.70 -8.45
CA VAL A 8 30.42 -13.53 -9.28
C VAL A 8 28.91 -13.38 -9.49
N LEU A 9 28.20 -14.47 -9.78
CA LEU A 9 26.75 -14.46 -9.92
C LEU A 9 26.07 -14.06 -8.61
N LEU A 10 26.53 -14.61 -7.47
CA LEU A 10 26.00 -14.28 -6.15
C LEU A 10 26.25 -12.80 -5.82
N ALA A 11 27.42 -12.26 -6.18
CA ALA A 11 27.74 -10.84 -6.02
C ALA A 11 26.88 -9.95 -6.92
N LEU A 12 26.58 -10.35 -8.15
CA LEU A 12 25.69 -9.63 -9.06
C LEU A 12 24.25 -9.63 -8.57
N VAL A 13 23.74 -10.77 -8.09
CA VAL A 13 22.42 -10.87 -7.46
C VAL A 13 22.38 -10.03 -6.19
N ALA A 14 23.40 -10.12 -5.34
CA ALA A 14 23.51 -9.31 -4.14
C ALA A 14 23.56 -7.82 -4.48
N ALA A 15 24.26 -7.40 -5.53
CA ALA A 15 24.31 -6.01 -5.98
C ALA A 15 22.98 -5.54 -6.60
N PHE A 16 22.29 -6.41 -7.34
CA PHE A 16 20.97 -6.11 -7.93
C PHE A 16 19.88 -5.99 -6.87
N VAL A 17 19.92 -6.83 -5.83
CA VAL A 17 18.99 -6.76 -4.69
C VAL A 17 19.36 -5.62 -3.74
N SER A 18 20.66 -5.42 -3.48
CA SER A 18 21.14 -4.37 -2.57
C SER A 18 21.17 -2.97 -3.19
N GLY A 19 21.10 -2.85 -4.53
CA GLY A 19 21.00 -1.58 -5.25
C GLY A 19 19.78 -0.75 -4.87
N PRO A 20 18.54 -1.26 -5.02
CA PRO A 20 17.32 -0.57 -4.59
C PRO A 20 17.25 -0.39 -3.06
N LEU A 21 17.77 -1.33 -2.26
CA LEU A 21 17.81 -1.21 -0.80
C LEU A 21 18.82 -0.15 -0.32
N ARG A 22 19.98 0.02 -1.00
CA ARG A 22 20.93 1.11 -0.73
C ARG A 22 20.46 2.44 -1.30
N ARG A 23 19.64 2.45 -2.36
CA ARG A 23 18.89 3.65 -2.80
C ARG A 23 17.88 4.06 -1.74
N SER A 24 17.24 3.11 -1.05
CA SER A 24 16.39 3.36 0.11
C SER A 24 17.16 3.78 1.37
N ALA A 25 18.38 3.28 1.60
CA ALA A 25 19.23 3.71 2.73
C ALA A 25 19.90 5.08 2.49
N ALA A 26 20.16 5.45 1.24
CA ALA A 26 20.51 6.82 0.86
C ALA A 26 19.28 7.74 0.83
N ALA A 27 18.07 7.17 0.86
CA ALA A 27 16.81 7.87 1.07
C ALA A 27 16.46 7.97 2.57
N ASP A 28 17.46 8.10 3.45
CA ASP A 28 17.28 8.80 4.72
C ASP A 28 17.03 10.32 4.51
N GLU A 29 17.07 10.80 3.25
CA GLU A 29 16.40 12.02 2.75
C GLU A 29 15.12 11.70 1.95
N ALA A 30 14.41 10.60 2.22
CA ALA A 30 13.05 10.45 1.73
C ALA A 30 12.21 11.56 2.38
N ASP A 31 11.59 12.41 1.56
CA ASP A 31 10.69 13.44 2.07
C ASP A 31 9.65 12.76 2.98
N PRO A 32 9.59 13.10 4.28
CA PRO A 32 8.63 12.48 5.19
C PRO A 32 7.19 12.61 4.69
N ALA A 33 6.88 13.64 3.88
CA ALA A 33 5.60 13.79 3.22
C ALA A 33 5.34 12.71 2.14
N GLU A 34 6.36 12.29 1.39
CA GLU A 34 6.26 11.25 0.37
C GLU A 34 6.08 9.86 1.00
N ALA A 35 6.79 9.59 2.10
CA ALA A 35 6.60 8.36 2.88
C ALA A 35 5.19 8.28 3.50
N GLU A 36 4.70 9.37 4.10
CA GLU A 36 3.34 9.46 4.64
C GLU A 36 2.29 9.29 3.53
N ARG A 37 2.51 9.89 2.36
CA ARG A 37 1.65 9.74 1.17
C ARG A 37 1.56 8.29 0.72
N ALA A 38 2.70 7.60 0.60
CA ALA A 38 2.75 6.19 0.18
C ALA A 38 2.01 5.26 1.17
N GLU A 39 2.16 5.50 2.48
CA GLU A 39 1.42 4.76 3.50
C GLU A 39 -0.10 4.96 3.34
N LEU A 40 -0.54 6.21 3.19
CA LEU A 40 -1.96 6.52 3.02
C LEU A 40 -2.53 5.94 1.72
N GLU A 41 -1.76 5.92 0.63
CA GLU A 41 -2.15 5.26 -0.61
C GLU A 41 -2.31 3.75 -0.45
N ALA A 42 -1.41 3.09 0.29
CA ALA A 42 -1.54 1.67 0.61
C ALA A 42 -2.80 1.41 1.46
N ARG A 43 -3.08 2.27 2.45
CA ARG A 43 -4.30 2.20 3.27
C ARG A 43 -5.57 2.41 2.45
N LYS A 44 -5.55 3.33 1.48
CA LYS A 44 -6.66 3.54 0.52
C LYS A 44 -6.94 2.27 -0.27
N GLN A 45 -5.91 1.63 -0.81
CA GLN A 45 -6.06 0.39 -1.57
C GLN A 45 -6.60 -0.76 -0.71
N ALA A 46 -6.13 -0.88 0.54
CA ALA A 46 -6.67 -1.85 1.48
C ALA A 46 -8.16 -1.61 1.76
N LYS A 47 -8.55 -0.35 2.06
CA LYS A 47 -9.94 0.00 2.35
C LYS A 47 -10.88 -0.21 1.16
N TYR A 48 -10.39 0.04 -0.06
CA TYR A 48 -11.16 -0.25 -1.28
C TYR A 48 -11.38 -1.74 -1.51
N ARG A 49 -10.40 -2.59 -1.20
CA ARG A 49 -10.60 -4.05 -1.25
C ARG A 49 -11.66 -4.49 -0.25
N GLU A 50 -11.60 -3.99 0.97
CA GLU A 50 -12.57 -4.31 2.02
C GLU A 50 -14.02 -3.92 1.64
N ILE A 51 -14.20 -2.75 1.02
CA ILE A 51 -15.52 -2.34 0.47
C ILE A 51 -15.98 -3.31 -0.62
N ARG A 52 -15.09 -3.70 -1.53
CA ARG A 52 -15.43 -4.64 -2.61
C ARG A 52 -15.79 -6.01 -2.08
N ASP A 53 -15.09 -6.49 -1.05
CA ASP A 53 -15.37 -7.77 -0.43
C ASP A 53 -16.75 -7.74 0.26
N ALA A 54 -17.07 -6.66 0.98
CA ALA A 54 -18.40 -6.47 1.58
C ALA A 54 -19.52 -6.41 0.52
N GLU A 55 -19.28 -5.74 -0.62
CA GLU A 55 -20.21 -5.73 -1.76
C GLU A 55 -20.39 -7.15 -2.35
N ALA A 56 -19.32 -7.93 -2.47
CA ALA A 56 -19.37 -9.31 -2.95
C ALA A 56 -20.10 -10.25 -1.98
N ASP A 57 -19.92 -10.08 -0.67
CA ASP A 57 -20.63 -10.84 0.35
C ASP A 57 -22.14 -10.51 0.36
N ARG A 58 -22.50 -9.24 0.14
CA ARG A 58 -23.90 -8.84 -0.08
C ARG A 58 -24.49 -9.48 -1.35
N ALA A 59 -23.75 -9.42 -2.47
CA ALA A 59 -24.18 -10.00 -3.75
C ALA A 59 -24.33 -11.54 -3.69
N SER A 60 -23.50 -12.21 -2.89
CA SER A 60 -23.59 -13.67 -2.66
C SER A 60 -24.68 -14.06 -1.65
N GLY A 61 -25.38 -13.09 -1.05
CA GLY A 61 -26.46 -13.32 -0.10
C GLY A 61 -26.01 -13.68 1.31
N LYS A 62 -24.71 -13.57 1.61
CA LYS A 62 -24.17 -13.81 2.96
C LYS A 62 -24.47 -12.68 3.95
N LEU A 63 -24.78 -11.49 3.43
CA LEU A 63 -25.06 -10.30 4.22
C LEU A 63 -26.44 -9.75 3.83
N ASP A 64 -27.25 -9.40 4.83
CA ASP A 64 -28.54 -8.77 4.58
C ASP A 64 -28.41 -7.27 4.23
N GLU A 65 -29.49 -6.63 3.78
CA GLU A 65 -29.45 -5.22 3.34
C GLU A 65 -29.17 -4.25 4.50
N ALA A 66 -29.69 -4.55 5.68
CA ALA A 66 -29.60 -3.66 6.83
C ALA A 66 -28.16 -3.64 7.37
N ASP A 67 -27.56 -4.82 7.50
CA ASP A 67 -26.18 -5.00 7.92
C ASP A 67 -25.20 -4.48 6.88
N PHE A 68 -25.43 -4.77 5.59
CA PHE A 68 -24.64 -4.18 4.51
C PHE A 68 -24.70 -2.66 4.52
N GLY A 69 -25.90 -2.08 4.68
CA GLY A 69 -26.07 -0.64 4.75
C GLY A 69 -25.27 -0.01 5.89
N ARG A 70 -25.23 -0.66 7.06
CA ARG A 70 -24.41 -0.19 8.20
C ARG A 70 -22.92 -0.26 7.89
N ILE A 71 -22.42 -1.44 7.50
CA ILE A 71 -21.00 -1.67 7.23
C ILE A 71 -20.50 -0.78 6.08
N ASN A 72 -21.28 -0.66 5.00
CA ASN A 72 -20.92 0.16 3.85
C ASN A 72 -20.79 1.65 4.20
N ARG A 73 -21.63 2.17 5.11
CA ARG A 73 -21.50 3.55 5.60
C ARG A 73 -20.22 3.75 6.42
N GLU A 74 -19.92 2.82 7.32
CA GLU A 74 -18.71 2.85 8.15
C GLU A 74 -17.44 2.80 7.28
N LEU A 75 -17.34 1.83 6.37
CA LEU A 75 -16.20 1.67 5.47
C LEU A 75 -15.99 2.89 4.56
N ARG A 76 -17.07 3.47 4.03
CA ARG A 76 -16.99 4.67 3.19
C ARG A 76 -16.59 5.90 3.98
N ALA A 77 -17.03 6.04 5.23
CA ALA A 77 -16.58 7.13 6.09
C ALA A 77 -15.06 7.05 6.34
N GLU A 78 -14.53 5.86 6.63
CA GLU A 78 -13.09 5.64 6.78
C GLU A 78 -12.31 5.93 5.49
N ALA A 79 -12.83 5.49 4.33
CA ALA A 79 -12.21 5.77 3.04
C ALA A 79 -12.14 7.28 2.76
N VAL A 80 -13.21 8.03 3.06
CA VAL A 80 -13.23 9.49 2.92
C VAL A 80 -12.19 10.15 3.82
N GLU A 81 -12.02 9.70 5.07
CA GLU A 81 -11.01 10.26 5.96
C GLU A 81 -9.57 10.00 5.46
N ILE A 82 -9.30 8.83 4.87
CA ILE A 82 -8.03 8.54 4.21
C ILE A 82 -7.81 9.50 3.04
N LEU A 83 -8.81 9.69 2.18
CA LEU A 83 -8.72 10.62 1.03
C LEU A 83 -8.46 12.07 1.48
N LYS A 84 -9.14 12.55 2.52
CA LYS A 84 -8.91 13.89 3.09
C LYS A 84 -7.49 14.06 3.65
N ARG A 85 -6.86 12.99 4.14
CA ARG A 85 -5.47 13.05 4.61
C ARG A 85 -4.50 13.13 3.43
N ILE A 86 -4.74 12.35 2.37
CA ILE A 86 -3.94 12.40 1.14
C ILE A 86 -4.02 13.80 0.51
N ASP A 87 -5.22 14.36 0.34
CA ASP A 87 -5.42 15.71 -0.23
C ASP A 87 -4.72 16.81 0.58
N ARG A 88 -4.64 16.66 1.92
CA ARG A 88 -3.90 17.60 2.78
C ARG A 88 -2.39 17.54 2.57
N ILE A 89 -1.84 16.36 2.29
CA ILE A 89 -0.41 16.19 1.99
C ILE A 89 -0.12 16.71 0.59
N GLU A 90 -0.95 16.38 -0.40
CA GLU A 90 -0.80 16.85 -1.78
C GLU A 90 -0.87 18.38 -1.90
N LYS A 91 -1.60 19.06 -1.01
CA LYS A 91 -1.65 20.53 -0.95
C LYS A 91 -0.45 21.18 -0.25
N ARG A 92 0.39 20.40 0.45
CA ARG A 92 1.52 20.90 1.24
C ARG A 92 2.85 20.85 0.47
N VAL A 93 2.96 19.91 -0.47
CA VAL A 93 4.08 19.75 -1.42
C VAL A 93 3.88 20.69 -2.60
#